data_AF-A0A9C9CBH2-F1
#
_entry.id   AF-A0A9C9CBH2-F1
#
_cell.length_a   1.000
_cell.length_b   1.000
_cell.length_c   1.000
_cell.angle_alpha   90.00
_cell.angle_beta   90.00
_cell.angle_gamma   90.00
#
_symmetry.space_group_name_H-M   'P 1'
#
loop_
_entity.id
_entity.type
_entity.pdbx_description
1 polymer ?
#
loop_
_entity_poly.entity_id
_entity_poly.type
_entity_poly.pdbx_seq_one_letter_code
_entity_poly.pdbx_strand_id
1 'polypeptide(L)'
;MAKISACIISFNEEKKIEDCLKSLQGIADEIVVVDSNSTDNTVAIAAKYTDRIINQDFLGFIEQKNFALEQASHDWILSLDCDERLSEELRQSILAIKDTIEQADAYSMARKTFYVYRWLNHCWYPDLKTRLFNRKTAHWGGTNPHDHIITEGSNIVRLAGDIQHYSFDSISDHLKTIDRFTEIGAQELIRKNRSFTVFSPLTHSSWLFFKIYILKRGFLDGFAGLVVATLSFMHVFIKYSKAIIMRKQLTTQEN
;
A
#
# COMPACT_ATOMS: atom_id res chain seq x y z
N MET A 1 -0.93 -20.33 21.99
CA MET A 1 -1.19 -19.69 20.69
C MET A 1 -0.79 -18.23 20.78
N ALA A 2 0.11 -17.77 19.92
CA ALA A 2 0.44 -16.35 19.84
C ALA A 2 -0.76 -15.57 19.33
N LYS A 3 -1.01 -14.42 19.95
CA LYS A 3 -2.14 -13.55 19.61
C LYS A 3 -1.72 -12.54 18.55
N ILE A 4 -2.64 -12.24 17.63
CA ILE A 4 -2.42 -11.31 16.52
C ILE A 4 -3.21 -10.03 16.79
N SER A 5 -2.54 -8.88 16.72
CA SER A 5 -3.22 -7.59 16.62
C SER A 5 -3.27 -7.15 15.17
N ALA A 6 -4.45 -6.82 14.65
CA ALA A 6 -4.56 -6.18 13.35
C ALA A 6 -4.45 -4.67 13.49
N CYS A 7 -3.60 -4.02 12.69
CA CYS A 7 -3.39 -2.57 12.73
C CYS A 7 -3.82 -1.94 11.41
N ILE A 8 -4.79 -1.02 11.47
CA ILE A 8 -5.36 -0.30 10.34
C ILE A 8 -5.21 1.20 10.58
N ILE A 9 -4.74 1.93 9.57
CA ILE A 9 -4.83 3.40 9.53
C ILE A 9 -5.99 3.81 8.63
N SER A 10 -6.70 4.88 8.99
CA SER A 10 -7.92 5.30 8.29
C SER A 10 -8.04 6.81 8.15
N PHE A 11 -8.67 7.24 7.05
CA PHE A 11 -9.10 8.62 6.79
C PHE A 11 -10.16 8.63 5.67
N ASN A 12 -11.42 8.85 6.03
CA ASN A 12 -12.56 8.90 5.11
C ASN A 12 -12.69 7.67 4.19
N GLU A 13 -12.77 6.48 4.79
CA GLU A 13 -12.81 5.17 4.13
C GLU A 13 -14.13 4.42 4.40
N GLU A 14 -15.26 5.13 4.62
CA GLU A 14 -16.55 4.52 5.00
C GLU A 14 -17.03 3.44 4.01
N LYS A 15 -16.62 3.53 2.74
CA LYS A 15 -17.00 2.60 1.67
C LYS A 15 -16.22 1.28 1.70
N LYS A 16 -15.06 1.24 2.34
CA LYS A 16 -14.10 0.11 2.22
C LYS A 16 -13.74 -0.51 3.56
N ILE A 17 -13.69 0.30 4.62
CA ILE A 17 -13.22 -0.14 5.94
C ILE A 17 -14.04 -1.31 6.51
N GLU A 18 -15.35 -1.37 6.24
CA GLU A 18 -16.19 -2.44 6.76
C GLU A 18 -15.75 -3.82 6.27
N ASP A 19 -15.46 -3.96 4.98
CA ASP A 19 -15.04 -5.23 4.40
C ASP A 19 -13.63 -5.62 4.85
N CYS A 20 -12.75 -4.64 5.04
CA CYS A 20 -11.43 -4.85 5.64
C CYS A 20 -11.58 -5.48 7.04
N LEU A 21 -12.39 -4.86 7.91
CA LEU A 21 -12.62 -5.30 9.28
C LEU A 21 -13.33 -6.66 9.34
N LYS A 22 -14.35 -6.90 8.50
CA LYS A 22 -15.00 -8.22 8.36
C LYS A 22 -13.99 -9.30 8.01
N SER A 23 -13.04 -9.01 7.12
CA SER A 23 -12.01 -9.98 6.70
C SER A 23 -11.01 -10.35 7.79
N LEU A 24 -10.96 -9.60 8.89
CA LEU A 24 -10.09 -9.85 10.05
C LEU A 24 -10.79 -10.63 11.17
N GLN A 25 -12.12 -10.69 11.17
CA GLN A 25 -12.91 -11.40 12.18
C GLN A 25 -12.58 -12.90 12.19
N GLY A 26 -12.28 -13.43 13.37
CA GLY A 26 -11.83 -14.80 13.60
C GLY A 26 -10.35 -15.05 13.29
N ILE A 27 -9.62 -14.06 12.77
CA ILE A 27 -8.17 -14.12 12.53
C ILE A 27 -7.42 -13.37 13.62
N ALA A 28 -7.72 -12.08 13.74
CA ALA A 28 -7.10 -11.19 14.71
C ALA A 28 -7.78 -11.32 16.08
N ASP A 29 -6.98 -11.32 17.13
CA ASP A 29 -7.43 -11.34 18.53
C ASP A 29 -7.69 -9.91 19.05
N GLU A 30 -7.10 -8.91 18.41
CA GLU A 30 -7.33 -7.49 18.64
C GLU A 30 -7.35 -6.77 17.28
N ILE A 31 -8.19 -5.74 17.14
CA ILE A 31 -8.15 -4.83 15.98
C ILE A 31 -7.93 -3.43 16.51
N VAL A 32 -6.86 -2.78 16.04
CA VAL A 32 -6.50 -1.40 16.34
C VAL A 32 -6.77 -0.56 15.10
N VAL A 33 -7.61 0.46 15.24
CA VAL A 33 -7.87 1.44 14.19
C VAL A 33 -7.31 2.79 14.62
N VAL A 34 -6.40 3.34 13.83
CA VAL A 34 -5.90 4.71 14.00
C VAL A 34 -6.56 5.59 12.95
N ASP A 35 -7.43 6.50 13.38
CA ASP A 35 -8.17 7.41 12.53
C ASP A 35 -7.53 8.79 12.47
N SER A 36 -7.42 9.34 11.25
CA SER A 36 -6.79 10.64 11.00
C SER A 36 -7.81 11.78 10.88
N ASN A 37 -8.76 11.83 11.82
CA ASN A 37 -9.89 12.77 11.83
C ASN A 37 -10.85 12.58 10.64
N SER A 38 -11.33 11.36 10.43
CA SER A 38 -12.39 11.13 9.45
C SER A 38 -13.63 11.95 9.78
N THR A 39 -14.23 12.50 8.73
CA THR A 39 -15.45 13.31 8.80
C THR A 39 -16.68 12.58 8.26
N ASP A 40 -16.48 11.40 7.68
CA ASP A 40 -17.51 10.49 7.20
C ASP A 40 -17.86 9.41 8.26
N ASN A 41 -18.57 8.35 7.87
CA ASN A 41 -18.97 7.30 8.80
C ASN A 41 -17.85 6.29 9.16
N THR A 42 -16.59 6.51 8.77
CA THR A 42 -15.48 5.56 8.97
C THR A 42 -15.37 5.09 10.42
N VAL A 43 -15.33 6.03 11.37
CA VAL A 43 -15.21 5.72 12.81
C VAL A 43 -16.44 4.98 13.34
N ALA A 44 -17.63 5.40 12.94
CA ALA A 44 -18.88 4.76 13.36
C ALA A 44 -19.01 3.33 12.83
N ILE A 45 -18.48 3.05 11.64
CA ILE A 45 -18.41 1.70 11.08
C ILE A 45 -17.37 0.87 11.84
N ALA A 46 -16.17 1.41 12.09
CA ALA A 46 -15.11 0.73 12.82
C ALA A 46 -15.54 0.31 14.23
N ALA A 47 -16.33 1.15 14.91
CA ALA A 47 -16.82 0.92 16.27
C ALA A 47 -17.72 -0.33 16.40
N LYS A 48 -18.22 -0.88 15.29
CA LYS A 48 -18.97 -2.15 15.29
C LYS A 48 -18.06 -3.38 15.44
N TYR A 49 -16.76 -3.22 15.19
CA TYR A 49 -15.80 -4.33 15.11
C TYR A 49 -14.73 -4.27 16.21
N THR A 50 -14.48 -3.09 16.79
CA THR A 50 -13.50 -2.90 17.84
C THR A 50 -13.79 -1.65 18.65
N ASP A 51 -13.50 -1.72 19.95
CA ASP A 51 -13.52 -0.55 20.84
C ASP A 51 -12.18 0.21 20.83
N ARG A 52 -11.14 -0.32 20.16
CA ARG A 52 -9.78 0.25 20.14
C ARG A 52 -9.56 1.14 18.93
N ILE A 53 -10.27 2.26 18.93
CA ILE A 53 -10.15 3.31 17.91
C ILE A 53 -9.43 4.50 18.52
N ILE A 54 -8.28 4.85 17.97
CA ILE A 54 -7.46 5.98 18.39
C ILE A 54 -7.54 7.07 17.33
N ASN A 55 -7.86 8.29 17.74
CA ASN A 55 -7.73 9.45 16.87
C ASN A 55 -6.29 10.01 16.96
N GLN A 56 -5.67 10.23 15.81
CA GLN A 56 -4.31 10.77 15.69
C GLN A 56 -4.18 11.59 14.41
N ASP A 57 -3.82 12.86 14.54
CA ASP A 57 -3.48 13.72 13.40
C ASP A 57 -2.46 13.03 12.49
N PHE A 58 -2.67 13.13 11.16
CA PHE A 58 -1.88 12.38 10.19
C PHE A 58 -0.39 12.78 10.23
N LEU A 59 0.45 11.86 10.71
CA LEU A 59 1.90 12.07 10.87
C LEU A 59 2.69 11.81 9.59
N GLY A 60 2.06 11.23 8.57
CA GLY A 60 2.73 10.59 7.42
C GLY A 60 2.43 9.09 7.38
N PHE A 61 2.54 8.43 6.23
CA PHE A 61 2.12 7.02 6.10
C PHE A 61 2.96 6.09 6.98
N ILE A 62 4.28 6.26 6.99
CA ILE A 62 5.20 5.42 7.77
C ILE A 62 4.99 5.65 9.27
N GLU A 63 4.94 6.92 9.66
CA GLU A 63 4.82 7.36 11.05
C GLU A 63 3.46 6.94 11.65
N GLN A 64 2.37 7.13 10.91
CA GLN A 64 1.02 6.72 11.33
C GLN A 64 0.94 5.19 11.49
N LYS A 65 1.54 4.43 10.57
CA LYS A 65 1.55 2.97 10.63
C LYS A 65 2.36 2.47 11.82
N ASN A 66 3.53 3.05 12.09
CA ASN A 66 4.34 2.72 13.28
C ASN A 66 3.61 3.08 14.58
N PHE A 67 2.95 4.24 14.65
CA PHE A 67 2.11 4.60 15.79
C PHE A 67 1.01 3.54 16.02
N ALA A 68 0.36 3.06 14.97
CA ALA A 68 -0.62 1.97 15.08
C ALA A 68 -0.01 0.66 15.63
N LEU A 69 1.26 0.35 15.30
CA LEU A 69 1.98 -0.81 15.87
C LEU A 69 2.20 -0.63 17.37
N GLU A 70 2.52 0.58 17.84
CA GLU A 70 2.75 0.88 19.27
C GLU A 70 1.46 0.72 20.08
N GLN A 71 0.31 1.06 19.48
CA GLN A 71 -1.00 0.93 20.12
C GLN A 71 -1.48 -0.53 20.24
N ALA A 72 -0.82 -1.50 19.60
CA ALA A 72 -1.19 -2.91 19.70
C ALA A 72 -0.81 -3.54 21.05
N SER A 73 -1.66 -4.44 21.53
CA SER A 73 -1.45 -5.21 22.76
C SER A 73 -0.61 -6.47 22.54
N HIS A 74 -0.50 -6.94 21.30
CA HIS A 74 0.27 -8.14 20.94
C HIS A 74 1.41 -7.82 19.99
N ASP A 75 2.46 -8.65 20.05
CA ASP A 75 3.68 -8.41 19.27
C ASP A 75 3.56 -8.84 17.81
N TRP A 76 2.72 -9.84 17.53
CA TRP A 76 2.41 -10.24 16.17
C TRP A 76 1.37 -9.31 15.57
N ILE A 77 1.79 -8.58 14.54
CA ILE A 77 0.96 -7.58 13.87
C ILE A 77 0.58 -8.06 12.49
N LEU A 78 -0.72 -8.02 12.19
CA LEU A 78 -1.26 -8.06 10.85
C LEU A 78 -1.66 -6.65 10.42
N SER A 79 -0.83 -5.95 9.65
CA SER A 79 -1.18 -4.61 9.20
C SER A 79 -1.89 -4.67 7.85
N LEU A 80 -2.98 -3.93 7.68
CA LEU A 80 -3.72 -3.77 6.41
C LEU A 80 -4.15 -2.32 6.23
N ASP A 81 -4.22 -1.87 4.97
CA ASP A 81 -4.86 -0.60 4.63
C ASP A 81 -6.40 -0.79 4.54
N CYS A 82 -7.19 0.28 4.70
CA CYS A 82 -8.67 0.19 4.70
C CYS A 82 -9.27 -0.37 3.40
N ASP A 83 -8.55 -0.26 2.29
CA ASP A 83 -8.94 -0.78 0.98
C ASP A 83 -8.39 -2.20 0.71
N GLU A 84 -7.74 -2.81 1.68
CA GLU A 84 -7.21 -4.18 1.65
C GLU A 84 -8.11 -5.11 2.48
N ARG A 85 -8.27 -6.36 2.02
CA ARG A 85 -8.97 -7.43 2.77
C ARG A 85 -8.37 -8.79 2.48
N LEU A 86 -8.44 -9.70 3.43
CA LEU A 86 -7.90 -11.05 3.28
C LEU A 86 -8.80 -11.89 2.37
N SER A 87 -8.25 -12.58 1.37
CA SER A 87 -8.98 -13.65 0.67
C SER A 87 -9.25 -14.81 1.63
N GLU A 88 -10.25 -15.64 1.33
CA GLU A 88 -10.54 -16.81 2.16
C GLU A 88 -9.36 -17.78 2.24
N GLU A 89 -8.64 -17.99 1.14
CA GLU A 89 -7.41 -18.81 1.13
C GLU A 89 -6.32 -18.23 2.04
N LEU A 90 -6.17 -16.90 2.07
CA LEU A 90 -5.21 -16.23 2.94
C LEU A 90 -5.64 -16.31 4.41
N ARG A 91 -6.94 -16.17 4.70
CA ARG A 91 -7.52 -16.40 6.03
C ARG A 91 -7.18 -17.80 6.54
N GLN A 92 -7.43 -18.83 5.72
CA GLN A 92 -7.10 -20.22 6.07
C GLN A 92 -5.60 -20.43 6.26
N SER A 93 -4.77 -19.81 5.41
CA SER A 93 -3.31 -19.89 5.52
C SER A 93 -2.78 -19.27 6.82
N ILE A 94 -3.36 -18.15 7.27
CA ILE A 94 -3.00 -17.50 8.54
C ILE A 94 -3.46 -18.35 9.73
N LEU A 95 -4.67 -18.92 9.68
CA LEU A 95 -5.16 -19.82 10.73
C LEU A 95 -4.28 -21.06 10.88
N ALA A 96 -3.85 -21.65 9.77
CA ALA A 96 -3.02 -22.85 9.76
C ALA A 96 -1.64 -22.65 10.42
N ILE A 97 -1.11 -21.42 10.40
CA ILE A 97 0.19 -21.08 10.99
C ILE A 97 0.07 -20.42 12.37
N LYS A 98 -1.14 -20.16 12.88
CA LYS A 98 -1.33 -19.35 14.11
C LYS A 98 -0.68 -19.99 15.35
N ASP A 99 -0.65 -21.32 15.44
CA ASP A 99 0.03 -22.04 16.54
C ASP A 99 1.54 -22.16 16.36
N THR A 100 2.06 -21.95 15.15
CA THR A 100 3.48 -22.06 14.79
C THR A 100 4.05 -20.76 14.24
N ILE A 101 3.38 -19.63 14.49
CA ILE A 101 3.68 -18.33 13.89
C ILE A 101 5.11 -17.86 14.20
N GLU A 102 5.66 -18.28 15.34
CA GLU A 102 7.01 -17.97 15.79
C GLU A 102 8.11 -18.77 15.07
N GLN A 103 7.76 -19.70 14.18
CA GLN A 103 8.73 -20.42 13.34
C GLN A 103 9.28 -19.55 12.20
N ALA A 104 8.67 -18.40 11.92
CA ALA A 104 9.16 -17.41 10.97
C ALA A 104 9.36 -16.05 11.64
N ASP A 105 10.16 -15.19 11.02
CA ASP A 105 10.35 -13.81 11.49
C ASP A 105 9.23 -12.90 10.98
N ALA A 106 8.73 -13.19 9.78
CA ALA A 106 7.61 -12.51 9.16
C ALA A 106 6.97 -13.36 8.06
N TYR A 107 5.79 -12.94 7.63
CA TYR A 107 5.03 -13.58 6.57
C TYR A 107 4.69 -12.59 5.47
N SER A 108 4.98 -13.01 4.25
CA SER A 108 4.67 -12.28 3.02
C SER A 108 3.49 -12.92 2.30
N MET A 109 2.73 -12.10 1.59
CA MET A 109 1.54 -12.50 0.85
C MET A 109 1.39 -11.65 -0.40
N ALA A 110 0.76 -12.20 -1.43
CA ALA A 110 0.56 -11.46 -2.66
C ALA A 110 -0.57 -10.45 -2.48
N ARG A 111 -0.35 -9.21 -2.91
CA ARG A 111 -1.42 -8.24 -3.04
C ARG A 111 -1.95 -8.27 -4.46
N LYS A 112 -3.26 -8.45 -4.59
CA LYS A 112 -3.97 -8.57 -5.85
C LYS A 112 -4.95 -7.42 -5.98
N THR A 113 -4.72 -6.58 -6.98
CA THR A 113 -5.53 -5.37 -7.19
C THR A 113 -6.77 -5.65 -8.02
N PHE A 114 -7.93 -5.22 -7.50
CA PHE A 114 -9.15 -5.05 -8.28
C PHE A 114 -9.13 -3.67 -8.93
N TYR A 115 -9.06 -3.62 -10.26
CA TYR A 115 -9.03 -2.39 -11.02
C TYR A 115 -10.39 -2.13 -11.67
N VAL A 116 -11.16 -1.22 -11.08
CA VAL A 116 -12.47 -0.70 -11.54
C VAL A 116 -13.55 -1.78 -11.72
N TYR A 117 -13.33 -2.77 -12.58
CA TYR A 117 -14.28 -3.82 -12.92
C TYR A 117 -13.68 -5.23 -12.94
N ARG A 118 -12.37 -5.40 -12.73
CA ARG A 118 -11.73 -6.73 -12.76
C ARG A 118 -10.45 -6.83 -11.94
N TRP A 119 -10.13 -8.06 -11.54
CA TRP A 119 -8.82 -8.39 -10.97
C TRP A 119 -7.71 -8.32 -12.03
N LEU A 120 -6.57 -7.78 -11.62
CA LEU A 120 -5.34 -7.78 -12.40
C LEU A 120 -4.51 -9.02 -12.03
N ASN A 121 -4.25 -9.90 -13.00
CA ASN A 121 -3.52 -11.14 -12.77
C ASN A 121 -2.08 -11.10 -13.33
N HIS A 122 -1.70 -10.03 -14.04
CA HIS A 122 -0.40 -9.98 -14.74
C HIS A 122 0.34 -8.65 -14.51
N CYS A 123 -0.25 -7.51 -14.88
CA CYS A 123 0.46 -6.23 -14.91
C CYS A 123 1.00 -5.77 -13.55
N TRP A 124 0.21 -5.96 -12.49
CA TRP A 124 0.55 -5.62 -11.10
C TRP A 124 0.62 -6.82 -10.17
N TYR A 125 0.54 -8.05 -10.70
CA TYR A 125 0.50 -9.27 -9.89
C TYR A 125 1.63 -10.25 -10.26
N PRO A 126 2.25 -10.95 -9.29
CA PRO A 126 2.09 -10.75 -7.84
C PRO A 126 2.86 -9.51 -7.34
N ASP A 127 2.22 -8.71 -6.48
CA ASP A 127 2.87 -7.65 -5.69
C ASP A 127 3.05 -8.17 -4.26
N LEU A 128 4.20 -8.77 -3.96
CA LEU A 128 4.45 -9.38 -2.64
C LEU A 128 4.62 -8.29 -1.57
N LYS A 129 3.88 -8.44 -0.46
CA LYS A 129 3.96 -7.57 0.71
C LYS A 129 4.16 -8.39 1.98
N THR A 130 5.07 -7.94 2.83
CA THR A 130 5.17 -8.41 4.22
C THR A 130 4.13 -7.64 5.04
N ARG A 131 3.20 -8.36 5.65
CA ARG A 131 2.02 -7.77 6.33
C ARG A 131 1.72 -8.43 7.67
N LEU A 132 2.25 -9.62 7.91
CA LEU A 132 2.18 -10.28 9.21
C LEU A 132 3.61 -10.44 9.76
N PHE A 133 3.94 -9.81 10.88
CA PHE A 133 5.32 -9.75 11.39
C PHE A 133 5.34 -9.49 12.89
N ASN A 134 6.48 -9.73 13.54
CA ASN A 134 6.68 -9.37 14.94
C ASN A 134 7.21 -7.92 15.06
N ARG A 135 6.45 -7.03 15.71
CA ARG A 135 6.82 -5.59 15.84
C ARG A 135 8.10 -5.34 16.64
N LYS A 136 8.57 -6.32 17.44
CA LYS A 136 9.81 -6.19 18.20
C LYS A 136 11.05 -6.28 17.32
N THR A 137 10.95 -6.93 16.16
CA THR A 137 12.05 -7.15 15.21
C THR A 137 11.78 -6.55 13.83
N ALA A 138 10.62 -5.89 13.65
CA ALA A 138 10.23 -5.30 12.39
C ALA A 138 9.41 -4.02 12.57
N HIS A 139 9.60 -3.05 11.67
CA HIS A 139 8.92 -1.75 11.68
C HIS A 139 8.67 -1.25 10.25
N TRP A 140 7.79 -0.26 10.11
CA TRP A 140 7.58 0.41 8.83
C TRP A 140 8.74 1.37 8.54
N GLY A 141 9.29 1.28 7.33
CA GLY A 141 10.28 2.20 6.81
C GLY A 141 10.08 2.47 5.32
N GLY A 142 11.10 3.00 4.67
CA GLY A 142 11.06 3.38 3.26
C GLY A 142 10.97 4.89 3.05
N THR A 143 10.39 5.31 1.94
CA THR A 143 10.27 6.73 1.58
C THR A 143 8.85 7.01 1.15
N ASN A 144 8.17 7.93 1.83
CA ASN A 144 6.79 8.27 1.50
C ASN A 144 6.64 8.55 -0.01
N PRO A 145 5.68 7.90 -0.71
CA PRO A 145 4.64 6.98 -0.20
C PRO A 145 4.99 5.47 -0.37
N HIS A 146 6.22 5.12 -0.74
CA HIS A 146 6.71 3.75 -0.88
C HIS A 146 7.17 3.16 0.46
N ASP A 147 6.21 2.91 1.33
CA ASP A 147 6.44 2.21 2.60
C ASP A 147 6.68 0.71 2.41
N HIS A 148 7.44 0.11 3.33
CA HIS A 148 7.62 -1.34 3.44
C HIS A 148 8.06 -1.72 4.85
N ILE A 149 7.90 -3.00 5.19
CA ILE A 149 8.41 -3.55 6.45
C ILE A 149 9.90 -3.79 6.32
N ILE A 150 10.67 -3.22 7.25
CA ILE A 150 12.07 -3.53 7.51
C ILE A 150 12.08 -4.51 8.68
N THR A 151 12.72 -5.66 8.50
CA THR A 151 12.86 -6.70 9.53
C THR A 151 14.32 -7.08 9.71
N GLU A 152 14.72 -7.36 10.94
CA GLU A 152 16.05 -7.89 11.28
C GLU A 152 16.18 -9.38 10.94
N GLY A 153 15.05 -10.09 10.89
CA GLY A 153 14.97 -11.50 10.59
C GLY A 153 15.12 -11.81 9.10
N SER A 154 15.65 -12.99 8.79
CA SER A 154 15.87 -13.43 7.41
C SER A 154 14.86 -14.49 6.95
N ASN A 155 14.11 -15.09 7.87
CA ASN A 155 13.13 -16.12 7.56
C ASN A 155 11.74 -15.50 7.29
N ILE A 156 11.54 -15.05 6.05
CA ILE A 156 10.25 -14.53 5.58
C ILE A 156 9.52 -15.63 4.80
N VAL A 157 8.44 -16.16 5.38
CA VAL A 157 7.65 -17.24 4.76
C VAL A 157 6.52 -16.65 3.92
N ARG A 158 6.29 -17.20 2.72
CA ARG A 158 5.16 -16.78 1.88
C ARG A 158 3.92 -17.59 2.20
N LEU A 159 2.82 -16.92 2.52
CA LEU A 159 1.50 -17.54 2.69
C LEU A 159 0.76 -17.67 1.34
N ALA A 160 -0.10 -18.68 1.25
CA ALA A 160 -1.02 -18.84 0.12
C ALA A 160 -2.21 -17.88 0.26
N GLY A 161 -2.89 -17.61 -0.85
CA GLY A 161 -3.93 -16.59 -0.95
C GLY A 161 -3.40 -15.17 -1.15
N ASP A 162 -4.34 -14.22 -1.16
CA ASP A 162 -4.11 -12.85 -1.61
C ASP A 162 -4.67 -11.84 -0.60
N ILE A 163 -3.97 -10.72 -0.44
CA ILE A 163 -4.57 -9.47 -0.02
C ILE A 163 -5.31 -8.90 -1.22
N GLN A 164 -6.63 -8.88 -1.12
CA GLN A 164 -7.51 -8.27 -2.10
C GLN A 164 -7.52 -6.75 -1.92
N HIS A 165 -6.97 -6.02 -2.89
CA HIS A 165 -6.76 -4.58 -2.81
C HIS A 165 -7.66 -3.82 -3.78
N TYR A 166 -8.55 -2.97 -3.28
CA TYR A 166 -9.52 -2.21 -4.07
C TYR A 166 -9.06 -0.76 -4.20
N SER A 167 -7.97 -0.57 -4.93
CA SER A 167 -7.23 0.69 -4.95
C SER A 167 -7.99 1.84 -5.65
N PHE A 168 -8.77 1.52 -6.69
CA PHE A 168 -9.42 2.54 -7.54
C PHE A 168 -10.86 2.18 -7.87
N ASP A 169 -11.77 3.10 -7.56
CA ASP A 169 -13.19 2.96 -7.87
C ASP A 169 -13.50 3.44 -9.31
N SER A 170 -12.67 4.34 -9.84
CA SER A 170 -12.78 4.86 -11.20
C SER A 170 -11.43 5.26 -11.81
N ILE A 171 -11.41 5.47 -13.13
CA ILE A 171 -10.24 6.05 -13.82
C ILE A 171 -9.94 7.46 -13.29
N SER A 172 -10.99 8.24 -12.96
CA SER A 172 -10.83 9.57 -12.38
C SER A 172 -10.11 9.55 -11.03
N ASP A 173 -10.39 8.55 -10.18
CA ASP A 173 -9.68 8.41 -8.90
C ASP A 173 -8.22 8.01 -9.09
N HIS A 174 -7.94 7.17 -10.08
CA HIS A 174 -6.56 6.85 -10.47
C HIS A 174 -5.82 8.10 -10.99
N LEU A 175 -6.45 8.95 -11.80
CA LEU A 175 -5.85 10.20 -12.29
C LEU A 175 -5.56 11.19 -11.15
N LYS A 176 -6.48 11.38 -10.20
CA LYS A 176 -6.24 12.20 -9.00
C LYS A 176 -5.05 11.69 -8.19
N THR A 177 -4.96 10.37 -8.05
CA THR A 177 -3.82 9.72 -7.39
C THR A 177 -2.52 10.01 -8.14
N ILE A 178 -2.52 9.90 -9.47
CA ILE A 178 -1.34 10.23 -10.28
C ILE A 178 -0.92 11.68 -10.05
N ASP A 179 -1.83 12.66 -10.06
CA ASP A 179 -1.46 14.05 -9.88
C ASP A 179 -0.78 14.30 -8.52
N ARG A 180 -1.39 13.81 -7.43
CA ARG A 180 -0.82 13.91 -6.07
C ARG A 180 0.54 13.23 -5.95
N PHE A 181 0.68 11.99 -6.43
CA PHE A 181 1.91 11.22 -6.25
C PHE A 181 3.05 11.70 -7.15
N THR A 182 2.73 12.23 -8.33
CA THR A 182 3.75 12.79 -9.23
C THR A 182 4.34 14.08 -8.68
N GLU A 183 3.55 14.86 -7.93
CA GLU A 183 4.02 16.04 -7.20
C GLU A 183 5.07 15.66 -6.14
N ILE A 184 4.69 14.74 -5.24
CA ILE A 184 5.57 14.22 -4.18
C ILE A 184 6.83 13.61 -4.79
N GLY A 185 6.68 12.79 -5.84
CA GLY A 185 7.78 12.13 -6.52
C GLY A 185 8.73 13.12 -7.21
N ALA A 186 8.22 14.22 -7.76
CA ALA A 186 9.05 15.27 -8.37
C ALA A 186 9.87 16.02 -7.33
N GLN A 187 9.24 16.42 -6.21
CA GLN A 187 9.91 17.08 -5.09
C GLN A 187 11.02 16.20 -4.51
N GLU A 188 10.77 14.89 -4.37
CA GLU A 188 11.78 13.96 -3.84
C GLU A 188 12.97 13.78 -4.79
N LEU A 189 12.75 13.83 -6.12
CA LEU A 189 13.85 13.83 -7.11
C LEU A 189 14.73 15.07 -6.97
N ILE A 190 14.13 16.24 -6.72
CA ILE A 190 14.87 17.49 -6.45
C ILE A 190 15.61 17.40 -5.12
N ARG A 191 14.92 17.01 -4.04
CA ARG A 191 15.50 16.91 -2.68
C ARG A 191 16.71 15.98 -2.63
N LYS A 192 16.64 14.84 -3.34
CA LYS A 192 17.75 13.87 -3.44
C LYS A 192 18.82 14.25 -4.48
N ASN A 193 18.72 15.43 -5.09
CA ASN A 193 19.58 15.90 -6.17
C ASN A 193 19.83 14.83 -7.26
N ARG A 194 18.78 14.10 -7.65
CA ARG A 194 18.90 13.04 -8.67
C ARG A 194 19.18 13.67 -10.03
N SER A 195 20.10 13.07 -10.77
CA SER A 195 20.36 13.47 -12.16
C SER A 195 19.22 12.99 -13.07
N PHE A 196 18.73 13.90 -13.90
CA PHE A 196 17.75 13.63 -14.94
C PHE A 196 17.90 14.66 -16.07
N THR A 197 17.52 14.28 -17.28
CA THR A 197 17.66 15.10 -18.49
C THR A 197 16.29 15.46 -19.05
N VAL A 198 16.26 16.33 -20.06
CA VAL A 198 15.03 16.65 -20.79
C VAL A 198 14.37 15.44 -21.47
N PHE A 199 15.12 14.35 -21.69
CA PHE A 199 14.62 13.11 -22.28
C PHE A 199 14.10 12.10 -21.24
N SER A 200 14.42 12.29 -19.96
CA SER A 200 14.01 11.41 -18.86
C SER A 200 12.50 11.13 -18.82
N PRO A 201 11.59 12.10 -19.07
CA PRO A 201 10.15 11.81 -19.10
C PRO A 201 9.82 10.69 -20.09
N LEU A 202 10.27 10.81 -21.34
CA LEU A 202 9.92 9.88 -22.41
C LEU A 202 10.62 8.53 -22.27
N THR A 203 11.91 8.52 -21.91
CA THR A 203 12.68 7.26 -21.82
C THR A 203 12.20 6.40 -20.65
N HIS A 204 12.01 7.00 -19.47
CA HIS A 204 11.54 6.26 -18.30
C HIS A 204 10.08 5.82 -18.41
N SER A 205 9.20 6.68 -18.96
CA SER A 205 7.78 6.32 -19.11
C SER A 205 7.59 5.21 -20.15
N SER A 206 8.27 5.29 -21.30
CA SER A 206 8.17 4.27 -22.36
C SER A 206 8.70 2.91 -21.89
N TRP A 207 9.82 2.91 -21.15
CA TRP A 207 10.33 1.70 -20.53
C TRP A 207 9.34 1.10 -19.53
N LEU A 208 8.71 1.91 -18.69
CA LEU A 208 7.73 1.41 -17.73
C LEU A 208 6.50 0.82 -18.44
N PHE A 209 5.99 1.49 -19.48
CA PHE A 209 4.90 0.96 -20.31
C PHE A 209 5.26 -0.42 -20.89
N PHE A 210 6.41 -0.50 -21.56
CA PHE A 210 6.89 -1.75 -22.16
C PHE A 210 7.03 -2.86 -21.12
N LYS A 211 7.61 -2.54 -19.95
CA LYS A 211 7.74 -3.48 -18.84
C LYS A 211 6.38 -3.99 -18.34
N ILE A 212 5.41 -3.11 -18.12
CA ILE A 212 4.10 -3.50 -17.57
C ILE A 212 3.26 -4.24 -18.62
N TYR A 213 3.19 -3.70 -19.83
CA TYR A 213 2.30 -4.23 -20.86
C TYR A 213 2.86 -5.50 -21.49
N ILE A 214 4.15 -5.52 -21.85
CA ILE A 214 4.79 -6.64 -22.56
C ILE A 214 5.44 -7.62 -21.58
N LEU A 215 6.44 -7.19 -20.81
CA LEU A 215 7.24 -8.11 -19.98
C LEU A 215 6.42 -8.74 -18.84
N LYS A 216 5.59 -7.94 -18.18
CA LYS A 216 4.64 -8.43 -17.19
C LYS A 216 3.36 -9.01 -17.79
N ARG A 217 3.26 -9.09 -19.13
CA ARG A 217 2.10 -9.64 -19.85
C ARG A 217 0.78 -8.95 -19.49
N GLY A 218 0.83 -7.64 -19.23
CA GLY A 218 -0.36 -6.84 -18.95
C GLY A 218 -1.44 -6.94 -20.04
N PHE A 219 -1.06 -7.21 -21.30
CA PHE A 219 -2.04 -7.47 -22.37
C PHE A 219 -2.98 -8.66 -22.08
N LEU A 220 -2.59 -9.62 -21.22
CA LEU A 220 -3.46 -10.73 -20.78
C LEU A 220 -4.55 -10.28 -19.79
N ASP A 221 -4.39 -9.11 -19.17
CA ASP A 221 -5.44 -8.46 -18.38
C ASP A 221 -6.43 -7.67 -19.26
N GLY A 222 -6.33 -7.78 -20.59
CA GLY A 222 -7.21 -7.16 -21.57
C GLY A 222 -7.16 -5.63 -21.52
N PHE A 223 -8.31 -4.99 -21.66
CA PHE A 223 -8.39 -3.51 -21.68
C PHE A 223 -7.92 -2.87 -20.38
N ALA A 224 -8.18 -3.47 -19.21
CA ALA A 224 -7.68 -2.97 -17.94
C ALA A 224 -6.14 -2.93 -17.90
N GLY A 225 -5.48 -3.95 -18.45
CA GLY A 225 -4.02 -3.99 -18.54
C GLY A 225 -3.44 -2.89 -19.44
N LEU A 226 -4.11 -2.58 -20.55
CA LEU A 226 -3.75 -1.44 -21.41
C LEU A 226 -3.91 -0.10 -20.67
N VAL A 227 -5.06 0.12 -20.03
CA VAL A 227 -5.35 1.34 -19.27
C VAL A 227 -4.31 1.53 -18.15
N VAL A 228 -4.04 0.49 -17.38
CA VAL A 228 -3.05 0.51 -16.30
C VAL A 228 -1.64 0.82 -16.81
N ALA A 229 -1.22 0.21 -17.92
CA ALA A 229 0.08 0.48 -18.52
C ALA A 229 0.19 1.95 -18.99
N THR A 230 -0.85 2.48 -19.65
CA THR A 230 -0.89 3.87 -20.12
C THR A 230 -0.90 4.86 -18.95
N LEU A 231 -1.66 4.60 -17.89
CA LEU A 231 -1.67 5.47 -16.70
C LEU A 231 -0.35 5.41 -15.94
N SER A 232 0.32 4.25 -15.93
CA SER A 232 1.68 4.12 -15.38
C SER A 232 2.71 4.92 -16.20
N PHE A 233 2.58 4.91 -17.53
CA PHE A 233 3.36 5.78 -18.41
C PHE A 233 3.14 7.25 -18.06
N MET A 234 1.88 7.69 -17.98
CA MET A 234 1.53 9.07 -17.65
C MET A 234 2.09 9.50 -16.31
N HIS A 235 1.99 8.65 -15.29
CA HIS A 235 2.58 8.91 -13.98
C HIS A 235 4.06 9.23 -14.10
N VAL A 236 4.86 8.35 -14.71
CA VAL A 236 6.31 8.57 -14.80
C VAL A 236 6.64 9.79 -15.65
N PHE A 237 5.93 9.97 -16.76
CA PHE A 237 6.12 11.12 -17.65
C PHE A 237 5.89 12.45 -16.91
N ILE A 238 4.76 12.56 -16.19
CA ILE A 238 4.39 13.77 -15.44
C ILE A 238 5.37 14.01 -14.30
N LYS A 239 5.75 12.97 -13.53
CA LYS A 239 6.73 13.09 -12.44
C LYS A 239 8.04 13.73 -12.90
N TYR A 240 8.65 13.21 -13.97
CA TYR A 240 9.90 13.76 -14.47
C TYR A 240 9.72 15.15 -15.10
N SER A 241 8.59 15.39 -15.77
CA SER A 241 8.26 16.72 -16.33
C SER A 241 8.16 17.78 -15.23
N LYS A 242 7.42 17.49 -14.15
CA LYS A 242 7.32 18.34 -12.96
C LYS A 242 8.71 18.62 -12.36
N ALA A 243 9.53 17.59 -12.18
CA ALA A 243 10.89 17.76 -11.64
C ALA A 243 11.78 18.66 -12.51
N ILE A 244 11.71 18.53 -13.85
CA ILE A 244 12.47 19.39 -14.77
C ILE A 244 12.03 20.85 -14.66
N ILE A 245 10.72 21.10 -14.62
CA ILE A 245 10.17 22.45 -14.49
C ILE A 245 10.58 23.07 -13.15
N MET A 246 10.45 22.33 -12.04
CA MET A 246 10.86 22.77 -10.71
C MET A 246 12.34 23.14 -10.67
N ARG A 247 13.23 22.31 -11.23
CA ARG A 247 14.67 22.59 -11.28
C ARG A 247 14.96 23.90 -12.04
N LYS A 248 14.29 24.12 -13.17
CA LYS A 248 14.44 25.36 -13.93
C LYS A 248 13.97 26.58 -13.15
N GLN A 249 12.82 26.49 -12.48
CA GLN A 249 12.28 27.58 -11.66
C GLN A 249 13.24 27.97 -10.53
N LEU A 250 13.85 26.99 -9.86
CA LEU A 250 14.86 27.25 -8.81
C LEU A 250 16.09 27.97 -9.37
N THR A 251 16.63 27.51 -10.51
CA THR A 251 17.79 28.16 -11.15
C THR A 251 17.47 29.58 -11.64
N THR A 252 16.25 29.86 -12.09
CA THR A 252 15.85 31.21 -12.50
C THR A 252 15.65 32.17 -11.32
N GLN A 253 15.36 31.67 -10.11
CA GLN A 253 15.22 32.51 -8.91
C GLN A 253 16.57 32.85 -8.26
N GLU A 254 17.60 32.06 -8.52
CA GLU A 254 18.98 32.26 -8.01
C GLU A 254 19.83 33.21 -8.89
N ASN A 255 19.36 33.55 -10.10
CA ASN A 255 20.03 34.46 -11.05
C ASN A 255 19.29 35.80 -11.15
#